data_AF-A0A075I6T8-F1
#
_entry.id   AF-A0A075I6T8-F1
#
_cell.length_a   1.000
_cell.length_b   1.000
_cell.length_c   1.000
_cell.angle_alpha   90.00
_cell.angle_beta   90.00
_cell.angle_gamma   90.00
#
_symmetry.space_group_name_H-M   'P 1'
#
loop_
_entity.id
_entity.type
_entity.pdbx_description
1 polymer ?
#
loop_
_entity_poly.entity_id
_entity_poly.type
_entity_poly.pdbx_seq_one_letter_code
_entity_poly.pdbx_strand_id
1 'polypeptide(L)'
;MVERKIQHILDDYGLGRLCKPEIQRGYVWDRTAVAKLFDSLYNEYPIGAFLFWKPQNVTYFKGLADQKNLKILTKQFLMVNKD
;
A
#
# COMPACT_ATOMS: atom_id res chain seq x y z
N MET A 1 -2.59 -2.08 -22.76
CA MET A 1 -2.53 -2.04 -21.27
C MET A 1 -2.21 -3.44 -20.78
N VAL A 2 -1.38 -3.60 -19.75
CA VAL A 2 -1.06 -4.93 -19.21
C VAL A 2 -2.18 -5.37 -18.28
N GLU A 3 -2.89 -6.42 -18.65
CA GLU A 3 -3.88 -7.05 -17.78
C GLU A 3 -3.16 -7.84 -16.68
N ARG A 4 -3.40 -7.48 -15.42
CA ARG A 4 -2.78 -8.14 -14.27
C ARG A 4 -3.86 -8.53 -13.28
N LYS A 5 -3.88 -9.81 -12.87
CA LYS A 5 -4.81 -10.30 -11.86
C LYS A 5 -4.54 -9.64 -10.50
N ILE A 6 -5.61 -9.36 -9.76
CA ILE A 6 -5.53 -8.79 -8.41
C ILE A 6 -4.68 -9.68 -7.48
N GLN A 7 -4.78 -11.00 -7.62
CA GLN A 7 -3.98 -11.97 -6.86
C GLN A 7 -2.47 -11.69 -6.94
N HIS A 8 -1.93 -11.48 -8.14
CA HIS A 8 -0.50 -11.20 -8.31
C HIS A 8 -0.06 -9.89 -7.63
N ILE A 9 -0.96 -8.89 -7.55
CA ILE A 9 -0.68 -7.63 -6.85
C ILE A 9 -0.57 -7.90 -5.34
N LEU A 10 -1.45 -8.74 -4.79
CA LEU A 10 -1.41 -9.14 -3.38
C LEU A 10 -0.16 -9.96 -3.05
N ASP A 11 0.25 -10.86 -3.95
CA ASP A 11 1.46 -11.66 -3.79
C ASP A 11 2.71 -10.77 -3.78
N ASP A 12 2.80 -9.83 -4.73
CA ASP A 12 3.90 -8.86 -4.79
C ASP A 12 3.94 -7.97 -3.54
N TYR A 13 2.79 -7.59 -2.98
CA TYR A 13 2.72 -6.86 -1.72
C TYR A 13 3.21 -7.69 -0.54
N GLY A 14 2.77 -8.95 -0.45
CA GLY A 14 3.22 -9.89 0.60
C GLY A 14 4.72 -10.19 0.54
N LEU A 15 5.30 -10.20 -0.66
CA LEU A 15 6.73 -10.42 -0.90
C LEU A 15 7.57 -9.13 -0.80
N GLY A 16 6.95 -7.98 -0.50
CA GLY A 16 7.64 -6.69 -0.39
C GLY A 16 8.12 -6.10 -1.71
N ARG A 17 7.70 -6.67 -2.86
CA ARG A 17 7.98 -6.12 -4.21
C ARG A 17 7.09 -4.92 -4.53
N LEU A 18 5.93 -4.85 -3.89
CA LEU A 18 5.02 -3.70 -3.91
C LEU A 18 4.92 -3.12 -2.51
N CYS A 19 4.94 -1.80 -2.41
CA CYS A 19 4.75 -1.07 -1.16
C CYS A 19 3.68 0.02 -1.33
N LYS A 20 3.00 0.35 -0.23
CA LYS A 20 2.14 1.54 -0.20
C LYS A 20 3.04 2.77 -0.05
N PRO A 21 2.81 3.85 -0.80
CA PRO A 21 3.56 5.08 -0.59
C PRO A 21 3.11 5.75 0.71
N GLU A 22 3.99 6.51 1.36
CA GLU A 22 3.68 7.24 2.59
C GLU A 22 2.56 8.27 2.41
N ILE A 23 2.48 8.87 1.22
CA ILE A 23 1.42 9.82 0.86
C ILE A 23 0.04 9.16 0.73
N GLN A 24 -0.05 7.82 0.74
CA GLN A 24 -1.34 7.15 0.67
C GLN A 24 -2.12 7.42 1.96
N ARG A 25 -3.16 8.25 1.83
CA ARG A 25 -4.10 8.52 2.91
C ARG A 25 -4.76 7.22 3.42
N GLY A 26 -5.23 7.27 4.66
CA GLY A 26 -6.03 6.20 5.25
C GLY A 26 -7.29 5.88 4.42
N TYR A 27 -7.79 4.66 4.61
CA TYR A 27 -9.04 4.20 4.02
C TYR A 27 -10.22 5.04 4.54
N VAL A 28 -11.11 5.50 3.66
CA VAL A 28 -12.27 6.34 4.03
C VAL A 28 -13.60 5.87 3.45
N TRP A 29 -13.63 4.71 2.81
CA TRP A 29 -14.88 4.26 2.20
C TRP A 29 -15.86 3.85 3.29
N ASP A 30 -17.09 4.35 3.18
CA ASP A 30 -18.20 3.89 3.99
C ASP A 30 -18.75 2.54 3.46
N ARG A 31 -19.64 1.92 4.24
CA ARG A 31 -20.23 0.61 3.88
C ARG A 31 -21.04 0.68 2.59
N THR A 32 -21.68 1.81 2.31
CA THR A 32 -22.53 1.98 1.12
C THR A 32 -21.69 2.10 -0.15
N ALA A 33 -20.54 2.76 -0.09
CA ALA A 33 -19.58 2.86 -1.17
C ALA A 33 -19.00 1.48 -1.52
N VAL A 34 -18.71 0.66 -0.50
CA VAL A 34 -18.26 -0.72 -0.71
C VAL A 34 -19.34 -1.55 -1.41
N ALA A 35 -20.60 -1.46 -0.97
CA ALA A 35 -21.72 -2.17 -1.61
C ALA A 35 -21.88 -1.77 -3.08
N LYS A 36 -21.83 -0.47 -3.39
CA LYS A 36 -21.90 0.02 -4.78
C LYS A 36 -20.79 -0.51 -5.68
N LEU A 37 -19.58 -0.72 -5.13
CA LEU A 37 -18.50 -1.34 -5.91
C LEU A 37 -18.80 -2.80 -6.24
N PHE A 38 -19.35 -3.57 -5.29
CA PHE A 38 -19.79 -4.94 -5.54
C PHE A 38 -20.92 -4.99 -6.58
N ASP A 39 -21.87 -4.05 -6.53
CA ASP A 39 -22.91 -3.94 -7.56
C ASP A 39 -22.32 -3.67 -8.94
N SER A 40 -21.33 -2.78 -9.05
CA SER A 40 -20.62 -2.52 -10.32
C SER A 40 -19.87 -3.75 -10.82
N LEU A 41 -19.21 -4.50 -9.92
CA LEU A 41 -18.53 -5.76 -10.26
C LEU A 41 -19.51 -6.81 -10.79
N TYR A 42 -20.66 -6.95 -10.13
CA TYR A 42 -21.70 -7.92 -10.52
C TYR A 42 -22.30 -7.60 -11.90
N ASN A 43 -22.46 -6.31 -12.22
CA ASN A 43 -23.00 -5.85 -13.50
C ASN A 43 -21.91 -5.61 -14.58
N GLU A 44 -20.66 -6.02 -14.33
CA GLU A 44 -19.53 -5.87 -15.25
C GLU A 44 -19.25 -4.42 -15.69
N TYR A 45 -19.57 -3.44 -14.83
CA TYR A 45 -19.25 -2.04 -15.08
C TYR A 45 -17.76 -1.75 -14.83
N PRO A 46 -17.17 -0.76 -15.53
CA PRO A 46 -15.79 -0.38 -15.30
C PRO A 46 -15.60 0.20 -13.89
N ILE A 47 -14.74 -0.45 -13.08
CA ILE A 47 -14.52 -0.12 -11.65
C ILE A 47 -13.27 0.73 -11.36
N GLY A 48 -12.61 1.25 -12.39
CA GLY A 48 -11.41 2.09 -12.27
C GLY A 48 -10.10 1.36 -12.60
N ALA A 49 -8.96 1.96 -12.21
CA ALA A 49 -7.62 1.47 -12.51
C ALA A 49 -6.64 1.70 -11.33
N PHE A 50 -5.60 0.86 -11.26
CA PHE A 50 -4.49 1.03 -10.32
C PHE A 50 -3.30 1.70 -11.01
N LEU A 51 -2.69 2.67 -10.33
CA LEU A 51 -1.44 3.29 -10.76
C LEU A 51 -0.26 2.61 -10.07
N PHE A 52 0.72 2.16 -10.85
CA PHE A 52 1.97 1.62 -10.35
C PHE A 52 3.13 2.49 -10.80
N TRP A 53 4.04 2.78 -9.88
CA TRP A 53 5.26 3.52 -10.17
C TRP A 53 6.47 2.67 -9.85
N LYS A 54 7.38 2.55 -10.84
CA LYS A 54 8.68 1.91 -10.67
C LYS A 54 9.75 3.00 -10.63
N PRO A 55 10.24 3.39 -9.44
CA PRO A 55 11.27 4.42 -9.34
C PRO A 55 12.60 3.89 -9.91
N GLN A 56 13.38 4.78 -10.52
CA GLN A 56 14.72 4.44 -11.01
C GLN A 56 15.71 4.20 -9.87
N ASN A 57 15.54 4.92 -8.75
CA ASN A 57 16.32 4.78 -7.52
C ASN A 57 15.42 4.33 -6.37
N VAL A 58 15.68 3.13 -5.83
CA VAL A 58 14.90 2.50 -4.75
C VAL A 58 15.28 3.00 -3.35
N THR A 59 16.29 3.85 -3.23
CA THR A 59 16.88 4.29 -1.96
C THR A 59 15.87 4.95 -1.03
N TYR A 60 14.90 5.68 -1.58
CA TYR A 60 13.84 6.37 -0.82
C TYR A 60 12.80 5.43 -0.21
N PHE A 61 12.64 4.21 -0.76
CA PHE A 61 11.63 3.25 -0.31
C PHE A 61 12.21 2.16 0.62
N LYS A 62 13.54 2.14 0.78
CA LYS A 62 14.24 1.13 1.60
C LYS A 62 13.84 1.19 3.08
N GLY A 63 13.46 2.38 3.58
CA GLY A 63 12.94 2.57 4.95
C GLY A 63 11.53 2.01 5.19
N LEU A 64 10.76 1.74 4.13
CA LEU A 64 9.38 1.27 4.20
C LEU A 64 9.26 -0.26 4.07
N ALA A 65 10.26 -0.92 3.49
CA ALA A 65 10.31 -2.36 3.36
C ALA A 65 10.59 -3.08 4.70
N ASP A 66 11.11 -2.37 5.72
CA ASP A 66 11.53 -2.93 7.01
C ASP A 66 10.58 -2.59 8.18
N GLN A 67 9.27 -2.49 7.91
CA GLN A 67 8.26 -2.20 8.96
C GLN A 67 8.07 -3.32 10.00
N LYS A 68 8.82 -4.44 9.93
CA LYS A 68 8.88 -5.43 11.01
C LYS A 68 9.92 -5.12 12.09
N ASN A 69 10.90 -4.21 11.85
CA ASN A 69 11.94 -3.84 12.83
C ASN A 69 11.79 -2.43 13.46
N LEU A 70 10.79 -1.64 13.05
CA LEU A 70 10.59 -0.26 13.50
C LEU A 70 10.20 -0.08 14.99
N LYS A 71 9.95 -1.17 15.73
CA LYS A 71 9.76 -1.12 17.20
C LYS A 71 11.07 -0.97 17.99
N ILE A 72 12.22 -1.29 17.40
CA ILE A 72 13.53 -1.20 18.08
C ILE A 72 14.10 0.22 17.93
N LEU A 73 13.94 0.85 16.77
CA LEU A 73 14.50 2.18 16.47
C LEU A 73 13.73 3.33 17.15
N THR A 74 12.43 3.17 17.40
CA THR A 74 11.62 4.19 18.07
C THR A 74 11.94 4.30 19.57
N LYS A 75 12.40 3.22 20.22
CA LYS A 75 12.84 3.26 21.63
C LYS A 75 14.17 4.00 21.80
N GLN A 76 15.10 3.85 20.84
CA GLN A 76 16.40 4.52 20.84
C GLN A 76 16.22 6.04 20.63
N PHE A 77 15.34 6.45 19.71
CA PHE A 77 15.09 7.87 19.43
C PHE A 77 14.41 8.60 20.60
N LEU A 78 13.57 7.89 21.37
CA LEU A 78 12.94 8.39 22.61
C LEU A 78 13.91 8.46 23.81
N MET A 79 14.96 7.64 23.86
CA MET A 79 15.97 7.69 24.94
C MET A 79 17.03 8.78 24.74
N VAL A 80 17.27 9.24 23.50
CA VAL A 80 18.25 10.30 23.19
C VAL A 80 17.68 11.72 23.40
N ASN A 81 16.36 11.88 23.40
CA ASN A 81 15.69 13.18 23.60
C ASN A 81 14.95 13.24 24.94
N LYS A 82 15.55 12.69 26.00
CA LYS A 82 14.95 12.69 27.35
C LYS A 82 15.86 13.32 28.41
N ASP A 83 16.54 14.38 27.99
CA ASP A 83 17.07 15.43 28.86
C ASP A 83 16.14 16.65 28.79
#